data_AF-A0A8R1ZA74-F1
#
_entry.id   AF-A0A8R1ZA74-F1
#
_cell.length_a   1.000
_cell.length_b   1.000
_cell.length_c   1.000
_cell.angle_alpha   90.00
_cell.angle_beta   90.00
_cell.angle_gamma   90.00
#
_symmetry.space_group_name_H-M   'P 1'
#
loop_
_entity.id
_entity.type
_entity.pdbx_description
1 polymer ?
#
loop_
_entity_poly.entity_id
_entity_poly.type
_entity_poly.pdbx_seq_one_letter_code
_entity_poly.pdbx_strand_id
1 'polypeptide(L)'
;MTRKCLICDSSITNIHMGIDACRACAVFYRRARRSKTKFRCKSNSGRCVTEGRVLECRRCRFDLMDGIFERANLEISTAPRSNHLSVAEFKSELSSPLSSIDAPMTPFEQEPKMETSRCTESAPSTSSTPVLDRIRCGYNVMTRIRKSAELCMRPLDKFVHPTAIDDNTFLIIPATHGLTFRTTQIMISSLFDFASIAFPDFETLSAAEKWHLISGCHERFFTIESTFRAVKLFPNDDRIFVSYTMTLCADTAEYFLSDCPKNVNSDGGRQALMKNLEDNPRRCKRAMSRTNPSDEEFLVMIALSFWNSEISSGDDRLNRMAASCRTEIMQDLHTYYSTRGVTDYASRIGELFCLLVNNEKVTTMITEDIELLRLMDINQLPRF
;
A
#
# COMPACT_ATOMS: atom_id res chain seq x y z
N MET A 1 41.00 19.21 24.22
CA MET A 1 41.55 18.05 23.46
C MET A 1 41.06 18.14 22.03
N THR A 2 41.95 18.31 21.06
CA THR A 2 41.62 18.27 19.63
C THR A 2 41.43 16.81 19.21
N ARG A 3 40.21 16.44 18.80
CA ARG A 3 39.92 15.11 18.26
C ARG A 3 40.09 15.15 16.74
N LYS A 4 40.31 14.00 16.11
CA LYS A 4 40.40 13.87 14.65
C LYS A 4 39.18 13.10 14.12
N CYS A 5 38.74 13.49 12.93
CA CYS A 5 37.67 12.80 12.22
C CYS A 5 38.14 11.39 11.80
N LEU A 6 37.45 10.34 12.22
CA LEU A 6 37.74 8.93 11.90
C LEU A 6 37.67 8.58 10.40
N ILE A 7 37.23 9.52 9.56
CA ILE A 7 37.05 9.32 8.11
C ILE A 7 38.08 10.09 7.29
N CYS A 8 38.46 11.29 7.73
CA CYS A 8 39.30 12.18 6.93
C CYS A 8 40.38 12.90 7.72
N ASP A 9 40.59 12.50 8.98
CA ASP A 9 41.61 12.99 9.90
C ASP A 9 41.62 14.50 10.19
N SER A 10 40.65 15.25 9.68
CA SER A 10 40.49 16.67 9.98
C SER A 10 40.23 16.88 11.46
N SER A 11 40.83 17.93 12.04
CA SER A 11 40.58 18.33 13.42
C SER A 11 39.11 18.66 13.63
N ILE A 12 38.51 18.09 14.67
CA ILE A 12 37.12 18.32 15.06
C ILE A 12 37.04 18.83 16.50
N THR A 13 36.15 19.80 16.71
CA THR A 13 35.78 20.31 18.04
C THR A 13 34.48 19.69 18.53
N ASN A 14 33.62 19.25 17.59
CA ASN A 14 32.32 18.68 17.85
C ASN A 14 32.17 17.32 17.16
N ILE A 15 31.38 16.45 17.79
CA ILE A 15 31.06 15.10 17.33
C ILE A 15 29.79 15.17 16.47
N HIS A 16 29.71 14.39 15.39
CA HIS A 16 28.53 14.32 14.55
C HIS A 16 28.11 12.87 14.31
N MET A 17 26.81 12.60 14.42
CA MET A 17 26.22 11.26 14.26
C MET A 17 26.70 10.25 15.31
N GLY A 18 27.08 10.70 16.51
CA GLY A 18 27.49 9.82 17.62
C GLY A 18 28.90 9.23 17.47
N ILE A 19 29.66 9.61 16.43
CA ILE A 19 31.06 9.21 16.23
C ILE A 19 31.93 10.45 16.00
N ASP A 20 33.24 10.33 16.21
CA ASP A 20 34.22 11.38 15.93
C ASP A 20 34.32 11.62 14.40
N ALA A 21 33.35 12.36 13.84
CA ALA A 21 33.25 12.69 12.43
C ALA A 21 33.05 14.20 12.25
N CYS A 22 33.73 14.81 11.27
CA CYS A 22 33.57 16.23 10.96
C CYS A 22 32.23 16.52 10.28
N ARG A 23 31.78 17.78 10.31
CA ARG A 23 30.49 18.21 9.71
C ARG A 23 30.37 17.80 8.23
N ALA A 24 31.44 17.97 7.46
CA ALA A 24 31.46 17.64 6.04
C ALA A 24 31.25 16.13 5.79
N CYS A 25 31.91 15.28 6.59
CA CYS A 25 31.74 13.84 6.57
C CYS A 25 30.31 13.42 6.94
N ALA A 26 29.76 13.97 8.02
CA ALA A 26 28.39 13.66 8.46
C ALA A 26 27.31 14.10 7.45
N VAL A 27 27.50 15.23 6.77
CA VAL A 27 26.60 15.67 5.70
C VAL A 27 26.72 14.78 4.47
N PHE A 28 27.95 14.42 4.08
CA PHE A 28 28.19 13.50 2.97
C PHE A 28 27.49 12.16 3.19
N TYR A 29 27.69 11.52 4.34
CA TYR A 29 27.11 10.21 4.64
C TYR A 29 25.58 10.24 4.66
N ARG A 30 24.96 11.27 5.26
CA ARG A 30 23.49 11.44 5.24
C ARG A 30 22.91 11.57 3.84
N ARG A 31 23.59 12.32 2.95
CA ARG A 31 23.17 12.45 1.55
C ARG A 31 23.40 11.16 0.77
N ALA A 32 24.54 10.52 0.99
CA ALA A 32 24.92 9.26 0.36
C ALA A 32 23.95 8.12 0.71
N ARG A 33 23.55 7.98 1.97
CA ARG A 33 22.62 6.93 2.43
C ARG A 33 21.19 7.09 1.90
N ARG A 34 20.78 8.33 1.59
CA ARG A 34 19.46 8.64 1.00
C ARG A 34 19.46 8.60 -0.54
N SER A 35 20.63 8.54 -1.16
CA SER A 35 20.77 8.53 -2.61
C SER A 35 20.41 7.14 -3.18
N LYS A 36 19.59 7.09 -4.22
CA LYS A 36 19.31 5.85 -4.99
C LYS A 36 20.48 5.46 -5.92
N THR A 37 21.42 6.37 -6.16
CA THR A 37 22.56 6.15 -7.05
C THR A 37 23.70 5.47 -6.30
N LYS A 38 24.10 4.26 -6.73
CA LYS A 38 25.29 3.56 -6.20
C LYS A 38 26.56 4.25 -6.70
N PHE A 39 27.45 4.63 -5.78
CA PHE A 39 28.76 5.18 -6.16
C PHE A 39 29.63 4.10 -6.80
N ARG A 40 30.37 4.45 -7.85
CA ARG A 40 31.43 3.60 -8.42
C ARG A 40 32.80 4.01 -7.88
N CYS A 41 33.67 3.02 -7.64
CA CYS A 41 35.05 3.27 -7.23
C CYS A 41 35.83 3.77 -8.45
N LYS A 42 36.53 4.90 -8.35
CA LYS A 42 37.28 5.47 -9.48
C LYS A 42 38.50 4.63 -9.88
N SER A 43 39.17 3.99 -8.92
CA SER A 43 40.32 3.11 -9.19
C SER A 43 39.93 1.66 -9.48
N ASN A 44 38.64 1.33 -9.34
CA ASN A 44 38.10 -0.04 -9.33
C ASN A 44 38.80 -1.02 -8.36
N SER A 45 39.68 -0.52 -7.47
CA SER A 45 40.48 -1.34 -6.56
C SER A 45 39.80 -1.59 -5.21
N GLY A 46 38.80 -0.77 -4.85
CA GLY A 46 38.16 -0.81 -3.53
C GLY A 46 39.05 -0.36 -2.36
N ARG A 47 40.34 -0.10 -2.62
CA ARG A 47 41.38 0.18 -1.61
C ARG A 47 41.75 1.66 -1.48
N CYS A 48 40.90 2.59 -1.93
CA CYS A 48 41.21 4.02 -1.89
C CYS A 48 41.40 4.59 -0.48
N VAL A 49 40.89 3.91 0.56
CA VAL A 49 41.07 4.31 1.96
C VAL A 49 42.51 4.10 2.41
N THR A 50 43.07 2.91 2.16
CA THR A 50 44.46 2.57 2.50
C THR A 50 45.49 3.34 1.68
N GLU A 51 45.06 3.88 0.53
CA GLU A 51 45.87 4.74 -0.34
C GLU A 51 45.77 6.24 0.02
N GLY A 52 45.09 6.60 1.13
CA GLY A 52 44.93 7.99 1.56
C GLY A 52 43.95 8.84 0.74
N ARG A 53 43.26 8.23 -0.23
CA ARG A 53 42.33 8.89 -1.18
C ARG A 53 40.86 8.75 -0.79
N VAL A 54 40.59 8.71 0.52
CA VAL A 54 39.25 8.51 1.07
C VAL A 54 38.27 9.63 0.67
N LEU A 55 38.73 10.87 0.53
CA LEU A 55 37.86 11.99 0.14
C LEU A 55 37.53 12.02 -1.36
N GLU A 56 38.38 11.44 -2.20
CA GLU A 56 38.29 11.50 -3.67
C GLU A 56 37.38 10.41 -4.25
N CYS A 57 37.22 9.30 -3.53
CA CYS A 57 36.41 8.16 -3.91
C CYS A 57 35.12 8.07 -3.06
N ARG A 58 34.00 8.57 -3.61
CA ARG A 58 32.71 8.57 -2.91
C ARG A 58 32.24 7.18 -2.48
N ARG A 59 32.56 6.13 -3.26
CA ARG A 59 32.24 4.74 -2.91
C ARG A 59 33.01 4.30 -1.66
N CYS A 60 34.34 4.28 -1.71
CA CYS A 60 35.16 3.84 -0.59
C CYS A 60 34.99 4.71 0.67
N ARG A 61 34.69 6.00 0.50
CA ARG A 61 34.33 6.89 1.63
C ARG A 61 33.04 6.45 2.31
N PHE A 62 32.02 6.13 1.51
CA PHE A 62 30.74 5.66 2.03
C PHE A 62 30.90 4.30 2.71
N ASP A 63 31.58 3.35 2.07
CA ASP A 63 31.79 2.00 2.61
C ASP A 63 32.55 2.03 3.95
N LEU A 64 33.58 2.89 4.08
CA LEU A 64 34.29 3.10 5.36
C LEU A 64 33.35 3.64 6.45
N MET A 65 32.54 4.65 6.11
CA MET A 65 31.60 5.25 7.04
C MET A 65 30.55 4.23 7.49
N ASP A 66 29.97 3.48 6.56
CA ASP A 66 28.95 2.48 6.84
C ASP A 66 29.47 1.42 7.81
N GLY A 67 30.67 0.89 7.56
CA GLY A 67 31.31 -0.08 8.46
C GLY A 67 31.65 0.47 9.85
N ILE A 68 31.94 1.78 9.99
CA ILE A 68 32.13 2.42 11.30
C ILE A 68 30.78 2.49 12.04
N PHE A 69 29.70 2.87 11.35
CA PHE A 69 28.37 2.97 11.96
C PHE A 69 27.78 1.61 12.34
N GLU A 70 28.01 0.56 11.54
CA GLU A 70 27.60 -0.81 11.89
C GLU A 70 28.28 -1.29 13.18
N ARG A 71 29.59 -1.05 13.33
CA ARG A 71 30.33 -1.40 14.55
C ARG A 71 29.85 -0.60 15.77
N ALA A 72 29.61 0.70 15.61
CA ALA A 72 29.10 1.54 16.69
C ALA A 72 27.69 1.14 17.17
N ASN A 73 26.84 0.62 16.27
CA ASN A 73 25.52 0.11 16.65
C ASN A 73 25.57 -1.24 17.40
N LEU A 74 26.59 -2.06 17.15
CA LEU A 74 26.80 -3.33 17.87
C LEU A 74 27.23 -3.11 19.33
N GLU A 75 28.00 -2.05 19.61
CA GLU A 75 28.48 -1.73 20.96
C GLU A 75 27.40 -1.08 21.87
N ILE A 76 26.32 -0.53 21.31
CA ILE A 76 25.20 0.04 22.08
C ILE A 76 24.28 -1.07 22.63
N SER A 77 24.27 -2.27 22.03
CA SER A 77 23.38 -3.36 22.42
C SER A 77 23.92 -4.25 23.56
N THR A 78 25.18 -4.09 23.97
CA THR A 78 25.84 -5.02 24.92
C THR A 78 26.05 -4.46 26.34
N ALA A 79 25.57 -3.26 26.67
CA ALA A 79 25.70 -2.70 28.02
C ALA A 79 24.39 -2.83 28.84
N PRO A 80 24.37 -3.54 29.99
CA PRO A 80 23.19 -3.65 30.84
C PRO A 80 22.99 -2.38 31.68
N ARG A 81 21.73 -1.90 31.73
CA ARG A 81 21.32 -0.72 32.51
C ARG A 81 21.36 -1.01 34.01
N SER A 82 22.17 -0.26 34.75
CA SER A 82 22.05 -0.10 36.19
C SER A 82 21.18 1.13 36.50
N ASN A 83 20.04 0.90 37.16
CA ASN A 83 19.22 1.93 37.77
C ASN A 83 19.79 2.25 39.16
N HIS A 84 20.14 3.51 39.41
CA HIS A 84 20.14 4.08 40.76
C HIS A 84 19.91 5.60 40.70
N LEU A 85 18.80 6.04 41.32
CA LEU A 85 18.57 7.21 42.21
C LEU A 85 19.59 8.38 42.12
N SER A 86 19.26 9.68 42.14
CA SER A 86 18.18 10.41 42.83
C SER A 86 18.22 11.91 42.46
N VAL A 87 17.03 12.53 42.36
CA VAL A 87 16.55 13.84 42.88
C VAL A 87 17.59 14.92 43.27
N ALA A 88 17.47 16.14 42.73
CA ALA A 88 17.15 17.38 43.48
C ALA A 88 17.25 18.66 42.64
N GLU A 89 16.40 19.61 43.00
CA GLU A 89 16.04 20.90 42.39
C GLU A 89 17.13 21.99 42.46
N PHE A 90 17.08 22.99 41.56
CA PHE A 90 16.96 24.41 41.95
C PHE A 90 16.60 25.35 40.78
N LYS A 91 15.67 26.28 41.03
CA LYS A 91 15.18 27.38 40.19
C LYS A 91 15.88 28.72 40.50
N SER A 92 15.90 29.66 39.55
CA SER A 92 15.73 31.15 39.69
C SER A 92 16.19 31.82 38.38
N GLU A 93 15.34 32.43 37.53
CA GLU A 93 14.81 33.83 37.54
C GLU A 93 15.92 34.90 37.70
N LEU A 94 16.07 35.96 36.87
CA LEU A 94 15.08 36.99 36.47
C LEU A 94 15.59 37.96 35.34
N SER A 95 14.65 38.50 34.54
CA SER A 95 14.54 39.86 33.88
C SER A 95 15.42 40.37 32.71
N SER A 96 14.82 40.39 31.50
CA SER A 96 14.50 41.46 30.48
C SER A 96 15.28 42.81 30.39
N PRO A 97 15.24 43.64 29.28
CA PRO A 97 14.25 43.70 28.17
C PRO A 97 14.71 44.08 26.71
N LEU A 98 13.85 43.68 25.74
CA LEU A 98 13.37 44.27 24.45
C LEU A 98 14.25 45.06 23.44
N SER A 99 14.15 44.58 22.18
CA SER A 99 14.05 45.24 20.84
C SER A 99 15.07 44.63 19.85
N SER A 100 14.79 44.22 18.60
CA SER A 100 13.71 44.52 17.66
C SER A 100 13.76 43.54 16.46
N ILE A 101 12.58 43.08 16.02
CA ILE A 101 12.12 42.80 14.64
C ILE A 101 12.61 41.51 13.91
N ASP A 102 11.60 40.78 13.39
CA ASP A 102 11.52 39.69 12.40
C ASP A 102 11.72 38.21 12.80
N ALA A 103 10.61 37.56 13.18
CA ALA A 103 10.27 36.16 12.91
C ALA A 103 8.72 36.01 13.01
N PRO A 104 8.02 35.10 12.28
CA PRO A 104 8.33 33.67 12.32
C PRO A 104 8.14 32.89 11.01
N MET A 105 9.16 32.11 10.61
CA MET A 105 8.90 30.82 9.96
C MET A 105 9.19 29.72 10.97
N THR A 106 8.19 28.86 11.12
CA THR A 106 7.96 27.85 12.14
C THR A 106 8.93 26.66 12.10
N PRO A 107 9.00 25.87 13.19
CA PRO A 107 9.90 24.72 13.31
C PRO A 107 9.50 23.58 12.37
N PHE A 108 10.45 23.01 11.64
CA PHE A 108 10.26 21.73 10.95
C PHE A 108 10.51 20.61 11.96
N GLU A 109 9.43 20.12 12.56
CA GLU A 109 9.43 18.94 13.43
C GLU A 109 9.96 17.71 12.67
N GLN A 110 10.80 16.91 13.34
CA GLN A 110 11.16 15.58 12.85
C GLN A 110 9.92 14.68 12.95
N GLU A 111 9.42 14.17 11.83
CA GLU A 111 8.31 13.23 11.88
C GLU A 111 8.71 11.92 12.59
N PRO A 112 8.00 11.52 13.65
CA PRO A 112 8.20 10.21 14.27
C PRO A 112 7.73 9.12 13.31
N LYS A 113 8.58 8.10 13.06
CA LYS A 113 8.13 6.88 12.40
C LYS A 113 7.32 6.06 13.40
N MET A 114 6.00 6.02 13.20
CA MET A 114 5.11 5.19 13.98
C MET A 114 5.36 3.71 13.63
N GLU A 115 5.96 2.96 14.54
CA GLU A 115 6.02 1.50 14.45
C GLU A 115 4.63 0.94 14.70
N THR A 116 4.01 0.41 13.65
CA THR A 116 2.71 -0.27 13.73
C THR A 116 2.98 -1.76 13.88
N SER A 117 2.68 -2.30 15.06
CA SER A 117 2.54 -3.74 15.26
C SER A 117 1.32 -4.20 14.45
N ARG A 118 1.55 -4.99 13.39
CA ARG A 118 0.46 -5.68 12.69
C ARG A 118 0.04 -6.84 13.57
N CYS A 119 -1.22 -6.87 14.01
CA CYS A 119 -1.76 -8.01 14.75
C CYS A 119 -1.74 -9.25 13.84
N THR A 120 -0.74 -10.12 14.03
CA THR A 120 -0.58 -11.38 13.28
C THR A 120 -0.91 -12.62 14.12
N GLU A 121 -1.24 -12.47 15.40
CA GLU A 121 -1.54 -13.62 16.25
C GLU A 121 -3.02 -14.02 16.13
N SER A 122 -3.27 -14.94 15.20
CA SER A 122 -4.43 -15.83 15.31
C SER A 122 -3.99 -17.09 16.07
N ALA A 123 -4.75 -17.45 17.11
CA ALA A 123 -4.59 -18.72 17.82
C ALA A 123 -4.61 -19.89 16.81
N PRO A 124 -3.90 -21.01 17.07
CA PRO A 124 -3.89 -22.16 16.17
C PRO A 124 -5.34 -22.62 15.92
N SER A 125 -5.83 -22.35 14.72
CA SER A 125 -7.19 -22.68 14.33
C SER A 125 -7.26 -24.19 14.07
N THR A 126 -8.19 -24.88 14.72
CA THR A 126 -8.56 -26.28 14.42
C THR A 126 -9.37 -26.39 13.13
N SER A 127 -9.23 -25.41 12.24
CA SER A 127 -10.07 -25.28 11.05
C SER A 127 -9.63 -26.25 9.98
N SER A 128 -10.61 -26.84 9.29
CA SER A 128 -10.39 -27.64 8.10
C SER A 128 -10.01 -26.80 6.88
N THR A 129 -10.18 -25.47 6.94
CA THR A 129 -9.87 -24.53 5.85
C THR A 129 -9.11 -23.29 6.36
N PRO A 130 -7.87 -23.46 6.84
CA PRO A 130 -7.10 -22.39 7.47
C PRO A 130 -6.70 -21.26 6.52
N VAL A 131 -6.51 -21.53 5.22
CA VAL A 131 -6.17 -20.52 4.21
C VAL A 131 -7.41 -19.66 3.91
N LEU A 132 -8.59 -20.27 3.75
CA LEU A 132 -9.84 -19.52 3.58
C LEU A 132 -10.16 -18.65 4.79
N ASP A 133 -9.87 -19.12 5.99
CA ASP A 133 -10.06 -18.32 7.21
C ASP A 133 -9.17 -17.09 7.25
N ARG A 134 -7.90 -17.24 6.84
CA ARG A 134 -6.96 -16.12 6.73
C ARG A 134 -7.36 -15.14 5.62
N ILE A 135 -7.82 -15.63 4.46
CA ILE A 135 -8.36 -14.78 3.39
C ILE A 135 -9.59 -14.01 3.88
N ARG A 136 -10.53 -14.67 4.56
CA ARG A 136 -11.73 -14.04 5.15
C ARG A 136 -11.33 -12.97 6.17
N CYS A 137 -10.39 -13.28 7.05
CA CYS A 137 -9.87 -12.35 8.05
C CYS A 137 -9.24 -11.12 7.37
N GLY A 138 -8.34 -11.34 6.41
CA GLY A 138 -7.69 -10.26 5.65
C GLY A 138 -8.69 -9.38 4.92
N TYR A 139 -9.70 -9.97 4.27
CA TYR A 139 -10.73 -9.22 3.56
C TYR A 139 -11.59 -8.38 4.53
N ASN A 140 -11.96 -8.94 5.69
CA ASN A 140 -12.70 -8.21 6.72
C ASN A 140 -11.89 -7.04 7.30
N VAL A 141 -10.60 -7.22 7.53
CA VAL A 141 -9.72 -6.14 8.00
C VAL A 141 -9.62 -5.04 6.93
N MET A 142 -9.32 -5.42 5.68
CA MET A 142 -9.22 -4.48 4.56
C MET A 142 -10.51 -3.67 4.38
N THR A 143 -11.67 -4.33 4.39
CA THR A 143 -12.97 -3.64 4.23
C THR A 143 -13.31 -2.72 5.40
N ARG A 144 -12.93 -3.06 6.64
CA ARG A 144 -13.06 -2.18 7.80
C ARG A 144 -12.18 -0.93 7.69
N ILE A 145 -10.92 -1.10 7.30
CA ILE A 145 -9.97 0.01 7.06
C ILE A 145 -10.56 0.95 5.99
N ARG A 146 -10.97 0.39 4.86
CA ARG A 146 -11.58 1.15 3.76
C ARG A 146 -12.85 1.87 4.21
N LYS A 147 -13.79 1.16 4.85
CA LYS A 147 -15.03 1.77 5.39
C LYS A 147 -14.71 2.97 6.27
N SER A 148 -13.89 2.79 7.30
CA SER A 148 -13.61 3.85 8.25
C SER A 148 -12.92 5.04 7.59
N ALA A 149 -11.89 4.78 6.78
CA ALA A 149 -11.12 5.85 6.16
C ALA A 149 -11.93 6.61 5.10
N GLU A 150 -12.70 5.90 4.26
CA GLU A 150 -13.53 6.54 3.24
C GLU A 150 -14.65 7.40 3.83
N LEU A 151 -15.31 6.95 4.91
CA LEU A 151 -16.37 7.73 5.57
C LEU A 151 -15.82 8.99 6.24
N CYS A 152 -14.63 8.91 6.85
CA CYS A 152 -13.97 10.07 7.45
C CYS A 152 -13.46 11.10 6.43
N MET A 153 -13.25 10.70 5.17
CA MET A 153 -12.85 11.61 4.10
C MET A 153 -14.02 12.31 3.41
N ARG A 154 -15.26 11.99 3.77
CA ARG A 154 -16.43 12.65 3.16
C ARG A 154 -16.44 14.15 3.51
N PRO A 155 -16.97 14.98 2.59
CA PRO A 155 -17.15 16.39 2.90
C PRO A 155 -18.15 16.57 4.05
N LEU A 156 -18.05 17.71 4.75
CA LEU A 156 -18.80 17.96 6.00
C LEU A 156 -20.32 17.90 5.83
N ASP A 157 -20.84 18.26 4.66
CA ASP A 157 -22.26 18.15 4.31
C ASP A 157 -22.76 16.70 4.18
N LYS A 158 -21.83 15.74 4.07
CA LYS A 158 -22.08 14.29 4.03
C LYS A 158 -21.45 13.57 5.24
N PHE A 159 -21.25 14.30 6.33
CA PHE A 159 -20.70 13.75 7.58
C PHE A 159 -21.51 12.53 8.06
N VAL A 160 -20.80 11.52 8.54
CA VAL A 160 -21.39 10.31 9.12
C VAL A 160 -20.98 10.23 10.58
N HIS A 161 -21.96 10.20 11.47
CA HIS A 161 -21.70 10.06 12.90
C HIS A 161 -21.03 8.71 13.21
N PRO A 162 -20.04 8.64 14.12
CA PRO A 162 -19.30 7.40 14.40
C PRO A 162 -20.17 6.19 14.74
N THR A 163 -21.29 6.37 15.44
CA THR A 163 -22.22 5.26 15.76
C THR A 163 -22.86 4.67 14.50
N ALA A 164 -23.20 5.50 13.51
CA ALA A 164 -23.73 5.02 12.22
C ALA A 164 -22.68 4.25 11.40
N ILE A 165 -21.39 4.48 11.65
CA ILE A 165 -20.29 3.71 11.05
C ILE A 165 -20.22 2.31 11.66
N ASP A 166 -20.38 2.23 12.98
CA ASP A 166 -20.36 0.96 13.73
C ASP A 166 -21.58 0.10 13.38
N ASP A 167 -22.77 0.70 13.44
CA ASP A 167 -24.06 0.05 13.16
C ASP A 167 -24.30 -0.22 11.66
N ASN A 168 -23.40 0.24 10.78
CA ASN A 168 -23.51 0.17 9.32
C ASN A 168 -24.78 0.83 8.74
N THR A 169 -25.29 1.88 9.38
CA THR A 169 -26.50 2.60 8.95
C THR A 169 -26.18 3.84 8.09
N PHE A 170 -25.00 3.88 7.48
CA PHE A 170 -24.56 4.99 6.64
C PHE A 170 -25.06 4.84 5.19
N LEU A 171 -25.20 5.98 4.50
CA LEU A 171 -25.58 5.99 3.09
C LEU A 171 -24.37 5.70 2.18
N ILE A 172 -24.59 4.87 1.17
CA ILE A 172 -23.70 4.78 0.00
C ILE A 172 -24.04 5.96 -0.91
N ILE A 173 -23.03 6.76 -1.28
CA ILE A 173 -23.23 8.01 -2.02
C ILE A 173 -22.69 7.93 -3.45
N PRO A 174 -23.20 8.74 -4.39
CA PRO A 174 -22.55 8.94 -5.67
C PRO A 174 -21.12 9.46 -5.49
N ALA A 175 -20.19 8.91 -6.26
CA ALA A 175 -18.80 9.31 -6.23
C ALA A 175 -18.55 10.65 -6.95
N THR A 176 -17.45 11.30 -6.56
CA THR A 176 -16.84 12.38 -7.33
C THR A 176 -15.47 11.94 -7.84
N HIS A 177 -14.96 12.55 -8.91
CA HIS A 177 -13.65 12.24 -9.46
C HIS A 177 -12.54 12.45 -8.40
N GLY A 178 -12.59 13.57 -7.67
CA GLY A 178 -11.61 13.89 -6.63
C GLY A 178 -11.56 12.88 -5.48
N LEU A 179 -12.74 12.44 -4.98
CA LEU A 179 -12.80 11.45 -3.91
C LEU A 179 -12.37 10.06 -4.39
N THR A 180 -12.72 9.68 -5.62
CA THR A 180 -12.40 8.36 -6.17
C THR A 180 -10.89 8.11 -6.14
N PHE A 181 -10.07 9.09 -6.50
CA PHE A 181 -8.61 8.98 -6.39
C PHE A 181 -8.14 8.62 -4.98
N ARG A 182 -8.65 9.37 -3.98
CA ARG A 182 -8.27 9.19 -2.58
C ARG A 182 -8.68 7.82 -2.07
N THR A 183 -9.86 7.35 -2.46
CA THR A 183 -10.33 6.03 -2.07
C THR A 183 -9.57 4.90 -2.75
N THR A 184 -9.10 5.09 -3.99
CA THR A 184 -8.21 4.14 -4.66
C THR A 184 -6.89 4.00 -3.92
N GLN A 185 -6.30 5.11 -3.44
CA GLN A 185 -5.08 5.06 -2.63
C GLN A 185 -5.28 4.28 -1.31
N ILE A 186 -6.41 4.47 -0.64
CA ILE A 186 -6.77 3.69 0.56
C ILE A 186 -6.92 2.21 0.22
N MET A 187 -7.62 1.91 -0.87
CA MET A 187 -7.83 0.53 -1.32
C MET A 187 -6.50 -0.18 -1.59
N ILE A 188 -5.61 0.44 -2.39
CA ILE A 188 -4.27 -0.09 -2.67
C ILE A 188 -3.45 -0.26 -1.39
N SER A 189 -3.50 0.70 -0.47
CA SER A 189 -2.77 0.61 0.80
C SER A 189 -3.28 -0.56 1.66
N SER A 190 -4.60 -0.71 1.75
CA SER A 190 -5.23 -1.79 2.52
C SER A 190 -5.04 -3.18 1.92
N LEU A 191 -4.71 -3.29 0.62
CA LEU A 191 -4.36 -4.57 -0.01
C LEU A 191 -3.07 -5.15 0.56
N PHE A 192 -2.15 -4.33 1.07
CA PHE A 192 -0.97 -4.83 1.78
C PHE A 192 -1.36 -5.55 3.06
N ASP A 193 -2.29 -4.99 3.85
CA ASP A 193 -2.78 -5.63 5.07
C ASP A 193 -3.55 -6.93 4.74
N PHE A 194 -4.38 -6.90 3.70
CA PHE A 194 -5.03 -8.10 3.17
C PHE A 194 -4.00 -9.20 2.85
N ALA A 195 -2.99 -8.89 2.03
CA ALA A 195 -2.02 -9.86 1.57
C ALA A 195 -1.16 -10.42 2.72
N SER A 196 -0.75 -9.56 3.65
CA SER A 196 0.00 -9.95 4.86
C SER A 196 -0.77 -10.94 5.75
N ILE A 197 -2.08 -10.76 5.89
CA ILE A 197 -2.92 -11.65 6.71
C ILE A 197 -3.24 -12.93 5.92
N ALA A 198 -3.64 -12.78 4.66
CA ALA A 198 -4.09 -13.89 3.82
C ALA A 198 -2.96 -14.84 3.40
N PHE A 199 -1.71 -14.35 3.29
CA PHE A 199 -0.57 -15.12 2.79
C PHE A 199 0.70 -14.82 3.62
N PRO A 200 1.15 -15.71 4.52
CA PRO A 200 2.21 -15.37 5.46
C PRO A 200 3.55 -15.19 4.74
N ASP A 201 3.76 -15.96 3.66
CA ASP A 201 4.93 -15.86 2.79
C ASP A 201 5.05 -14.48 2.13
N PHE A 202 3.94 -13.73 2.00
CA PHE A 202 3.99 -12.35 1.52
C PHE A 202 4.92 -11.49 2.37
N GLU A 203 5.03 -11.73 3.67
CA GLU A 203 5.92 -10.96 4.53
C GLU A 203 7.41 -11.16 4.23
N THR A 204 7.77 -12.29 3.64
CA THR A 204 9.15 -12.61 3.23
C THR A 204 9.60 -11.84 1.99
N LEU A 205 8.66 -11.21 1.28
CA LEU A 205 8.94 -10.46 0.05
C LEU A 205 9.58 -9.10 0.32
N SER A 206 10.45 -8.70 -0.59
CA SER A 206 10.96 -7.32 -0.64
C SER A 206 9.83 -6.33 -0.95
N ALA A 207 10.04 -5.06 -0.60
CA ALA A 207 9.05 -4.01 -0.89
C ALA A 207 8.74 -3.88 -2.40
N ALA A 208 9.71 -4.14 -3.27
CA ALA A 208 9.52 -4.10 -4.72
C ALA A 208 8.65 -5.26 -5.22
N GLU A 209 8.83 -6.46 -4.67
CA GLU A 209 8.02 -7.64 -5.01
C GLU A 209 6.59 -7.50 -4.46
N LYS A 210 6.44 -7.02 -3.22
CA LYS A 210 5.12 -6.70 -2.64
C LYS A 210 4.39 -5.70 -3.54
N TRP A 211 5.08 -4.65 -3.96
CA TRP A 211 4.52 -3.65 -4.87
C TRP A 211 4.15 -4.25 -6.24
N HIS A 212 5.02 -5.06 -6.84
CA HIS A 212 4.75 -5.75 -8.12
C HIS A 212 3.46 -6.57 -8.09
N LEU A 213 3.24 -7.34 -7.02
CA LEU A 213 2.02 -8.12 -6.85
C LEU A 213 0.78 -7.22 -6.72
N ILE A 214 0.83 -6.23 -5.82
CA ILE A 214 -0.30 -5.34 -5.51
C ILE A 214 -0.68 -4.48 -6.72
N SER A 215 0.29 -3.82 -7.34
CA SER A 215 0.11 -3.03 -8.56
C SER A 215 -0.41 -3.88 -9.71
N GLY A 216 0.07 -5.12 -9.84
CA GLY A 216 -0.40 -6.05 -10.85
C GLY A 216 -1.82 -6.55 -10.64
N CYS A 217 -2.38 -6.53 -9.42
CA CYS A 217 -3.68 -7.16 -9.11
C CYS A 217 -4.81 -6.21 -8.71
N HIS A 218 -4.53 -4.98 -8.29
CA HIS A 218 -5.52 -4.12 -7.66
C HIS A 218 -6.76 -3.85 -8.54
N GLU A 219 -6.61 -3.63 -9.85
CA GLU A 219 -7.75 -3.38 -10.74
C GLU A 219 -8.66 -4.62 -10.88
N ARG A 220 -8.07 -5.81 -10.96
CA ARG A 220 -8.84 -7.07 -11.01
C ARG A 220 -9.58 -7.31 -9.70
N PHE A 221 -8.90 -7.08 -8.58
CA PHE A 221 -9.49 -7.18 -7.24
C PHE A 221 -10.70 -6.23 -7.13
N PHE A 222 -10.51 -4.97 -7.51
CA PHE A 222 -11.54 -3.95 -7.51
C PHE A 222 -12.75 -4.34 -8.38
N THR A 223 -12.51 -4.81 -9.60
CA THR A 223 -13.57 -5.16 -10.56
C THR A 223 -14.44 -6.31 -10.05
N ILE A 224 -13.80 -7.37 -9.51
CA ILE A 224 -14.51 -8.53 -8.95
C ILE A 224 -15.33 -8.11 -7.72
N GLU A 225 -14.72 -7.38 -6.78
CA GLU A 225 -15.38 -6.90 -5.56
C GLU A 225 -16.55 -5.96 -5.86
N SER A 226 -16.32 -4.98 -6.73
CA SER A 226 -17.34 -4.00 -7.13
C SER A 226 -18.56 -4.69 -7.71
N THR A 227 -18.33 -5.61 -8.66
CA THR A 227 -19.41 -6.34 -9.33
C THR A 227 -20.16 -7.23 -8.36
N PHE A 228 -19.45 -7.97 -7.51
CA PHE A 228 -20.05 -8.87 -6.51
C PHE A 228 -20.98 -8.12 -5.56
N ARG A 229 -20.51 -6.98 -5.03
CA ARG A 229 -21.29 -6.12 -4.12
C ARG A 229 -22.46 -5.45 -4.83
N ALA A 230 -22.26 -4.99 -6.07
CA ALA A 230 -23.29 -4.34 -6.86
C ALA A 230 -24.45 -5.28 -7.19
N VAL A 231 -24.17 -6.55 -7.53
CA VAL A 231 -25.24 -7.55 -7.76
C VAL A 231 -26.08 -7.77 -6.51
N LYS A 232 -25.45 -7.82 -5.32
CA LYS A 232 -26.16 -8.03 -4.05
C LYS A 232 -26.98 -6.82 -3.61
N LEU A 233 -26.43 -5.61 -3.70
CA LEU A 233 -27.06 -4.40 -3.17
C LEU A 233 -27.96 -3.69 -4.19
N PHE A 234 -27.67 -3.82 -5.48
CA PHE A 234 -28.37 -3.13 -6.55
C PHE A 234 -28.73 -4.09 -7.69
N PRO A 235 -29.48 -5.19 -7.45
CA PRO A 235 -29.71 -6.23 -8.46
C PRO A 235 -30.33 -5.69 -9.76
N ASN A 236 -31.19 -4.67 -9.66
CA ASN A 236 -31.99 -4.13 -10.75
C ASN A 236 -31.50 -2.78 -11.31
N ASP A 237 -30.34 -2.28 -10.85
CA ASP A 237 -29.76 -0.99 -11.27
C ASP A 237 -28.34 -1.19 -11.82
N ASP A 238 -27.91 -0.41 -12.80
CA ASP A 238 -26.57 -0.47 -13.41
C ASP A 238 -25.47 0.17 -12.55
N ARG A 239 -25.76 0.61 -11.32
CA ARG A 239 -24.76 1.07 -10.35
C ARG A 239 -23.65 0.05 -10.12
N ILE A 240 -22.42 0.55 -10.16
CA ILE A 240 -21.22 -0.14 -9.71
C ILE A 240 -20.62 0.58 -8.51
N PHE A 241 -19.84 -0.14 -7.72
CA PHE A 241 -19.01 0.47 -6.70
C PHE A 241 -17.72 1.02 -7.33
N VAL A 242 -17.41 2.28 -7.05
CA VAL A 242 -16.10 2.86 -7.37
C VAL A 242 -15.21 3.03 -6.15
N SER A 243 -15.75 2.73 -4.97
CA SER A 243 -15.02 2.57 -3.72
C SER A 243 -15.79 1.63 -2.76
N TYR A 244 -15.35 1.49 -1.51
CA TYR A 244 -16.14 0.74 -0.53
C TYR A 244 -17.48 1.42 -0.19
N THR A 245 -17.55 2.75 -0.22
CA THR A 245 -18.71 3.51 0.25
C THR A 245 -19.34 4.43 -0.81
N MET A 246 -18.89 4.34 -2.06
CA MET A 246 -19.36 5.17 -3.17
C MET A 246 -19.67 4.38 -4.43
N THR A 247 -20.67 4.85 -5.18
CA THR A 247 -21.14 4.24 -6.43
C THR A 247 -21.06 5.20 -7.61
N LEU A 248 -21.09 4.63 -8.81
CA LEU A 248 -21.19 5.35 -10.08
C LEU A 248 -22.16 4.63 -11.02
N CYS A 249 -22.92 5.40 -11.80
CA CYS A 249 -23.76 4.94 -12.91
C CYS A 249 -23.93 6.10 -13.91
N ALA A 250 -24.54 5.83 -15.07
CA ALA A 250 -24.78 6.84 -16.11
C ALA A 250 -25.48 8.10 -15.54
N ASP A 251 -26.52 7.93 -14.73
CA ASP A 251 -27.28 9.05 -14.11
C ASP A 251 -26.44 9.96 -13.21
N THR A 252 -25.33 9.44 -12.67
CA THR A 252 -24.45 10.15 -11.73
C THR A 252 -23.12 10.55 -12.34
N ALA A 253 -22.90 10.29 -13.63
CA ALA A 253 -21.64 10.59 -14.31
C ALA A 253 -21.35 12.11 -14.38
N GLU A 254 -22.38 12.93 -14.58
CA GLU A 254 -22.24 14.40 -14.53
C GLU A 254 -21.81 14.90 -13.14
N TYR A 255 -22.38 14.30 -12.09
CA TYR A 255 -21.96 14.58 -10.72
C TYR A 255 -20.53 14.13 -10.46
N PHE A 256 -20.12 12.98 -11.00
CA PHE A 256 -18.76 12.49 -10.91
C PHE A 256 -17.75 13.47 -11.52
N LEU A 257 -18.07 14.06 -12.66
CA LEU A 257 -17.22 15.02 -13.36
C LEU A 257 -17.23 16.44 -12.75
N SER A 258 -18.09 16.71 -11.77
CA SER A 258 -18.30 18.07 -11.25
C SER A 258 -17.07 18.67 -10.54
N ASP A 259 -16.19 17.83 -10.02
CA ASP A 259 -14.93 18.21 -9.38
C ASP A 259 -13.68 17.83 -10.20
N CYS A 260 -13.87 17.46 -11.48
CA CYS A 260 -12.76 17.38 -12.42
C CYS A 260 -12.16 18.78 -12.66
N PRO A 261 -10.82 18.91 -12.82
CA PRO A 261 -10.20 20.18 -13.18
C PRO A 261 -10.84 20.79 -14.45
N LYS A 262 -10.93 22.12 -14.58
CA LYS A 262 -11.70 22.74 -15.69
C LYS A 262 -11.00 22.69 -17.05
N ASN A 263 -9.68 22.46 -17.07
CA ASN A 263 -8.85 22.35 -18.27
C ASN A 263 -8.93 20.98 -18.96
N VAL A 264 -9.79 20.10 -18.47
CA VAL A 264 -9.82 18.65 -18.72
C VAL A 264 -11.11 18.21 -19.45
N ASN A 265 -12.05 19.14 -19.67
CA ASN A 265 -13.37 18.80 -20.19
C ASN A 265 -13.37 18.72 -21.73
N SER A 266 -12.89 17.60 -22.29
CA SER A 266 -13.17 17.27 -23.69
C SER A 266 -14.53 16.57 -23.79
N ASP A 267 -15.43 17.08 -24.63
CA ASP A 267 -16.75 16.49 -24.86
C ASP A 267 -16.67 14.99 -25.25
N GLY A 268 -15.58 14.61 -25.92
CA GLY A 268 -15.31 13.22 -26.27
C GLY A 268 -15.08 12.31 -25.06
N GLY A 269 -14.40 12.80 -24.01
CA GLY A 269 -14.10 11.97 -22.85
C GLY A 269 -15.31 11.79 -21.93
N ARG A 270 -16.19 12.80 -21.89
CA ARG A 270 -17.54 12.66 -21.30
C ARG A 270 -18.36 11.60 -22.02
N GLN A 271 -18.40 11.63 -23.34
CA GLN A 271 -19.11 10.63 -24.14
C GLN A 271 -18.54 9.21 -23.93
N ALA A 272 -17.21 9.08 -23.88
CA ALA A 272 -16.56 7.81 -23.60
C ALA A 272 -16.93 7.27 -22.21
N LEU A 273 -16.86 8.11 -21.16
CA LEU A 273 -17.26 7.73 -19.81
C LEU A 273 -18.72 7.26 -19.76
N MET A 274 -19.64 8.02 -20.36
CA MET A 274 -21.07 7.68 -20.38
C MET A 274 -21.30 6.32 -21.04
N LYS A 275 -20.73 6.10 -22.23
CA LYS A 275 -20.83 4.84 -22.96
C LYS A 275 -20.30 3.67 -22.11
N ASN A 276 -19.18 3.86 -21.42
CA ASN A 276 -18.58 2.82 -20.59
C ASN A 276 -19.46 2.46 -19.39
N LEU A 277 -20.14 3.46 -18.80
CA LEU A 277 -21.08 3.25 -17.70
C LEU A 277 -22.39 2.59 -18.14
N GLU A 278 -22.78 2.69 -19.40
CA GLU A 278 -23.95 1.99 -19.94
C GLU A 278 -23.67 0.51 -20.24
N ASP A 279 -22.48 0.21 -20.78
CA ASP A 279 -22.15 -1.12 -21.31
C ASP A 279 -21.47 -2.03 -20.27
N ASN A 280 -20.43 -1.55 -19.58
CA ASN A 280 -19.55 -2.40 -18.77
C ASN A 280 -20.27 -2.96 -17.52
N PRO A 281 -21.00 -2.17 -16.72
CA PRO A 281 -21.74 -2.67 -15.56
C PRO A 281 -22.67 -3.84 -15.90
N ARG A 282 -23.44 -3.72 -16.99
CA ARG A 282 -24.40 -4.75 -17.42
C ARG A 282 -23.71 -6.06 -17.75
N ARG A 283 -22.57 -6.00 -18.45
CA ARG A 283 -21.79 -7.19 -18.81
C ARG A 283 -21.24 -7.89 -17.57
N CYS A 284 -20.60 -7.13 -16.68
CA CYS A 284 -20.06 -7.64 -15.40
C CYS A 284 -21.15 -8.28 -14.54
N LYS A 285 -22.23 -7.53 -14.27
CA LYS A 285 -23.31 -7.98 -13.38
C LYS A 285 -24.03 -9.19 -13.94
N ARG A 286 -24.22 -9.28 -15.26
CA ARG A 286 -24.85 -10.44 -15.90
C ARG A 286 -24.04 -11.72 -15.69
N ALA A 287 -22.72 -11.67 -15.90
CA ALA A 287 -21.86 -12.83 -15.68
C ALA A 287 -21.85 -13.24 -14.19
N MET A 288 -21.65 -12.26 -13.29
CA MET A 288 -21.65 -12.49 -11.85
C MET A 288 -22.99 -13.05 -11.34
N SER A 289 -24.13 -12.53 -11.82
CA SER A 289 -25.47 -12.99 -11.41
C SER A 289 -25.79 -14.39 -11.92
N ARG A 290 -25.30 -14.77 -13.11
CA ARG A 290 -25.48 -16.12 -13.66
C ARG A 290 -24.70 -17.16 -12.88
N THR A 291 -23.45 -16.86 -12.54
CA THR A 291 -22.62 -17.76 -11.73
C THR A 291 -23.05 -17.77 -10.27
N ASN A 292 -23.54 -16.64 -9.75
CA ASN A 292 -24.01 -16.47 -8.37
C ASN A 292 -23.05 -17.08 -7.32
N PRO A 293 -21.80 -16.58 -7.23
CA PRO A 293 -20.86 -17.09 -6.24
C PRO A 293 -21.32 -16.82 -4.80
N SER A 294 -21.07 -17.78 -3.91
CA SER A 294 -21.16 -17.60 -2.46
C SER A 294 -20.08 -16.65 -1.95
N ASP A 295 -20.17 -16.23 -0.68
CA ASP A 295 -19.13 -15.38 -0.07
C ASP A 295 -17.78 -16.08 -0.03
N GLU A 296 -17.73 -17.39 0.27
CA GLU A 296 -16.50 -18.17 0.25
C GLU A 296 -15.90 -18.30 -1.15
N GLU A 297 -16.73 -18.56 -2.17
CA GLU A 297 -16.27 -18.62 -3.57
C GLU A 297 -15.75 -17.26 -4.05
N PHE A 298 -16.41 -16.17 -3.67
CA PHE A 298 -15.94 -14.81 -3.93
C PHE A 298 -14.56 -14.54 -3.29
N LEU A 299 -14.36 -14.96 -2.03
CA LEU A 299 -13.08 -14.83 -1.34
C LEU A 299 -11.97 -15.62 -2.06
N VAL A 300 -12.27 -16.82 -2.55
CA VAL A 300 -11.34 -17.58 -3.40
C VAL A 300 -11.02 -16.81 -4.67
N MET A 301 -12.02 -16.26 -5.35
CA MET A 301 -11.82 -15.54 -6.61
C MET A 301 -10.86 -14.35 -6.45
N ILE A 302 -11.04 -13.52 -5.41
CA ILE A 302 -10.14 -12.39 -5.16
C ILE A 302 -8.72 -12.85 -4.76
N ALA A 303 -8.61 -13.96 -4.02
CA ALA A 303 -7.32 -14.53 -3.61
C ALA A 303 -6.55 -15.14 -4.79
N LEU A 304 -7.23 -15.83 -5.70
CA LEU A 304 -6.63 -16.34 -6.93
C LEU A 304 -6.22 -15.20 -7.87
N SER A 305 -7.06 -14.16 -7.98
CA SER A 305 -6.77 -12.98 -8.80
C SER A 305 -5.51 -12.21 -8.32
N PHE A 306 -5.26 -12.20 -7.01
CA PHE A 306 -4.03 -11.68 -6.42
C PHE A 306 -2.78 -12.42 -6.93
N TRP A 307 -2.85 -13.75 -6.96
CA TRP A 307 -1.76 -14.62 -7.44
C TRP A 307 -1.78 -14.89 -8.96
N ASN A 308 -2.56 -14.12 -9.73
CA ASN A 308 -2.64 -14.21 -11.19
C ASN A 308 -1.83 -13.12 -11.92
N SER A 309 -1.10 -12.27 -11.19
CA SER A 309 -0.24 -11.25 -11.82
C SER A 309 0.86 -11.90 -12.65
N GLU A 310 1.16 -11.34 -13.83
CA GLU A 310 2.32 -11.73 -14.64
C GLU A 310 3.60 -11.49 -13.83
N ILE A 311 4.08 -12.54 -13.18
CA ILE A 311 5.39 -12.55 -12.54
C ILE A 311 6.39 -12.75 -13.66
N SER A 312 7.36 -11.83 -13.77
CA SER A 312 8.42 -11.91 -14.80
C SER A 312 8.99 -13.32 -14.89
N SER A 313 9.15 -13.84 -16.11
CA SER A 313 9.66 -15.19 -16.38
C SER A 313 11.05 -15.45 -15.81
N GLY A 314 11.76 -14.42 -15.34
CA GLY A 314 13.05 -14.54 -14.67
C GLY A 314 13.01 -14.72 -13.14
N ASP A 315 11.84 -14.65 -12.48
CA ASP A 315 11.73 -14.82 -11.02
C ASP A 315 11.08 -16.16 -10.64
N ASP A 316 11.86 -17.23 -10.76
CA ASP A 316 11.42 -18.59 -10.44
C ASP A 316 10.95 -18.74 -8.99
N ARG A 317 11.49 -17.93 -8.07
CA ARG A 317 11.15 -18.01 -6.64
C ARG A 317 9.73 -17.49 -6.41
N LEU A 318 9.42 -16.31 -6.93
CA LEU A 318 8.10 -15.69 -6.83
C LEU A 318 7.05 -16.54 -7.56
N ASN A 319 7.39 -17.10 -8.72
CA ASN A 319 6.54 -18.02 -9.46
C ASN A 319 6.19 -19.29 -8.68
N ARG A 320 7.18 -19.91 -8.02
CA ARG A 320 6.94 -21.08 -7.15
C ARG A 320 6.05 -20.75 -5.96
N MET A 321 6.26 -19.60 -5.32
CA MET A 321 5.43 -19.17 -4.20
C MET A 321 3.98 -18.94 -4.65
N ALA A 322 3.77 -18.24 -5.76
CA ALA A 322 2.42 -18.03 -6.31
C ALA A 322 1.72 -19.36 -6.65
N ALA A 323 2.46 -20.33 -7.20
CA ALA A 323 1.93 -21.68 -7.47
C ALA A 323 1.56 -22.44 -6.18
N SER A 324 2.38 -22.33 -5.12
CA SER A 324 2.07 -22.90 -3.80
C SER A 324 0.79 -22.30 -3.24
N CYS A 325 0.71 -20.97 -3.19
CA CYS A 325 -0.47 -20.27 -2.65
C CYS A 325 -1.74 -20.63 -3.44
N ARG A 326 -1.69 -20.69 -4.78
CA ARG A 326 -2.84 -21.15 -5.58
C ARG A 326 -3.26 -22.57 -5.25
N THR A 327 -2.30 -23.48 -5.06
CA THR A 327 -2.57 -24.87 -4.69
C THR A 327 -3.26 -24.96 -3.33
N GLU A 328 -2.74 -24.23 -2.34
CA GLU A 328 -3.30 -24.16 -0.99
C GLU A 328 -4.74 -23.60 -0.98
N ILE A 329 -4.99 -22.51 -1.72
CA ILE A 329 -6.33 -21.94 -1.88
C ILE A 329 -7.31 -22.98 -2.46
N MET A 330 -6.88 -23.70 -3.51
CA MET A 330 -7.73 -24.71 -4.16
C MET A 330 -7.99 -25.92 -3.27
N GLN A 331 -7.01 -26.32 -2.45
CA GLN A 331 -7.16 -27.43 -1.50
C GLN A 331 -8.18 -27.10 -0.40
N ASP A 332 -8.15 -25.87 0.12
CA ASP A 332 -9.16 -25.42 1.08
C ASP A 332 -10.55 -25.31 0.44
N LEU A 333 -10.65 -24.82 -0.80
CA LEU A 333 -11.93 -24.78 -1.53
C LEU A 333 -12.50 -26.19 -1.75
N HIS A 334 -11.65 -27.15 -2.12
CA HIS A 334 -12.04 -28.55 -2.22
C HIS A 334 -12.58 -29.08 -0.88
N THR A 335 -11.88 -28.81 0.22
CA THR A 335 -12.29 -29.21 1.56
C THR A 335 -13.62 -28.55 1.97
N TYR A 336 -13.79 -27.27 1.64
CA TYR A 336 -15.04 -26.52 1.85
C TYR A 336 -16.23 -27.16 1.12
N TYR A 337 -16.06 -27.57 -0.13
CA TYR A 337 -17.12 -28.26 -0.88
C TYR A 337 -17.42 -29.65 -0.32
N SER A 338 -16.38 -30.42 -0.01
CA SER A 338 -16.49 -31.78 0.53
C SER A 338 -17.28 -31.79 1.85
N THR A 339 -16.96 -30.87 2.76
CA THR A 339 -17.66 -30.74 4.06
C THR A 339 -19.12 -30.30 3.94
N ARG A 340 -19.52 -29.67 2.83
CA ARG A 340 -20.90 -29.28 2.54
C ARG A 340 -21.66 -30.26 1.64
N GLY A 341 -21.06 -31.42 1.32
CA GLY A 341 -21.70 -32.45 0.51
C GLY A 341 -21.87 -32.06 -0.96
N VAL A 342 -21.08 -31.13 -1.48
CA VAL A 342 -21.12 -30.76 -2.91
C VAL A 342 -20.38 -31.85 -3.71
N THR A 343 -21.13 -32.65 -4.46
CA THR A 343 -20.62 -33.84 -5.15
C THR A 343 -19.97 -33.53 -6.51
N ASP A 344 -20.51 -32.59 -7.28
CA ASP A 344 -19.93 -32.11 -8.55
C ASP A 344 -19.24 -30.74 -8.39
N TYR A 345 -18.27 -30.68 -7.48
CA TYR A 345 -17.53 -29.44 -7.25
C TYR A 345 -16.61 -29.07 -8.42
N ALA A 346 -16.24 -30.02 -9.28
CA ALA A 346 -15.38 -29.78 -10.43
C ALA A 346 -16.07 -28.89 -11.47
N SER A 347 -17.33 -29.19 -11.83
CA SER A 347 -18.13 -28.32 -12.70
C SER A 347 -18.28 -26.93 -12.10
N ARG A 348 -18.52 -26.84 -10.79
CA ARG A 348 -18.64 -25.56 -10.08
C ARG A 348 -17.35 -24.73 -10.11
N ILE A 349 -16.19 -25.35 -9.88
CA ILE A 349 -14.88 -24.69 -10.03
C ILE A 349 -14.69 -24.20 -11.48
N GLY A 350 -15.08 -25.01 -12.46
CA GLY A 350 -15.06 -24.62 -13.88
C GLY A 350 -15.84 -23.33 -14.14
N GLU A 351 -17.06 -23.21 -13.60
CA GLU A 351 -17.86 -21.99 -13.70
C GLU A 351 -17.17 -20.77 -13.07
N LEU A 352 -16.56 -20.94 -11.89
CA LEU A 352 -15.83 -19.86 -11.21
C LEU A 352 -14.60 -19.41 -12.02
N PHE A 353 -13.88 -20.34 -12.65
CA PHE A 353 -12.76 -20.01 -13.52
C PHE A 353 -13.20 -19.31 -14.80
N CYS A 354 -14.31 -19.74 -15.42
CA CYS A 354 -14.90 -19.01 -16.54
C CYS A 354 -15.29 -17.57 -16.13
N LEU A 355 -15.83 -17.39 -14.92
CA LEU A 355 -16.13 -16.07 -14.39
C LEU A 355 -14.86 -15.24 -14.15
N LEU A 356 -13.79 -15.82 -13.61
CA LEU A 356 -12.50 -15.13 -13.42
C LEU A 356 -11.91 -14.65 -14.75
N VAL A 357 -11.88 -15.51 -15.78
CA VAL A 357 -11.41 -15.14 -17.13
C VAL A 357 -12.27 -14.03 -17.74
N ASN A 358 -13.58 -14.06 -17.54
CA ASN A 358 -14.46 -12.98 -17.98
C ASN A 358 -14.16 -11.67 -17.25
N ASN A 359 -13.93 -11.71 -15.93
CA ASN A 359 -13.55 -10.52 -15.16
C ASN A 359 -12.20 -9.97 -15.57
N GLU A 360 -11.24 -10.81 -15.94
CA GLU A 360 -9.93 -10.38 -16.44
C GLU A 360 -10.06 -9.58 -17.74
N LYS A 361 -10.83 -10.10 -18.71
CA LYS A 361 -11.13 -9.38 -19.95
C LYS A 361 -11.79 -8.02 -19.71
N VAL A 362 -12.78 -7.97 -18.81
CA VAL A 362 -13.45 -6.70 -18.50
C VAL A 362 -12.53 -5.75 -17.76
N THR A 363 -11.66 -6.27 -16.87
CA THR A 363 -10.65 -5.44 -16.21
C THR A 363 -9.75 -4.78 -17.25
N THR A 364 -9.22 -5.54 -18.23
CA THR A 364 -8.40 -4.98 -19.32
C THR A 364 -9.12 -3.87 -20.07
N MET A 365 -10.40 -4.07 -20.42
CA MET A 365 -11.21 -3.04 -21.07
C MET A 365 -11.35 -1.78 -20.20
N ILE A 366 -11.63 -1.95 -18.90
CA ILE A 366 -11.74 -0.83 -17.96
C ILE A 366 -10.39 -0.10 -17.83
N THR A 367 -9.26 -0.81 -17.79
CA THR A 367 -7.93 -0.22 -17.75
C THR A 367 -7.65 0.61 -19.00
N GLU A 368 -7.98 0.09 -20.18
CA GLU A 368 -7.88 0.82 -21.46
C GLU A 368 -8.76 2.07 -21.47
N ASP A 369 -10.00 1.96 -20.96
CA ASP A 369 -10.93 3.08 -20.81
C ASP A 369 -10.37 4.15 -19.88
N ILE A 370 -9.79 3.75 -18.74
CA ILE A 370 -9.14 4.64 -17.78
C ILE A 370 -7.98 5.38 -18.45
N GLU A 371 -7.13 4.67 -19.21
CA GLU A 371 -6.01 5.29 -19.95
C GLU A 371 -6.50 6.24 -21.05
N LEU A 372 -7.59 5.92 -21.74
CA LEU A 372 -8.23 6.83 -22.69
C LEU A 372 -8.71 8.10 -21.98
N LEU A 373 -9.36 7.97 -20.83
CA LEU A 373 -9.72 9.13 -20.01
C LEU A 373 -8.48 9.93 -19.55
N ARG A 374 -7.34 9.28 -19.30
CA ARG A 374 -6.07 10.00 -19.01
C ARG A 374 -5.58 10.80 -20.22
N LEU A 375 -5.57 10.20 -21.41
CA LEU A 375 -5.13 10.86 -22.66
C LEU A 375 -6.03 12.05 -23.02
N MET A 376 -7.29 12.01 -22.60
CA MET A 376 -8.26 13.08 -22.77
C MET A 376 -8.25 14.09 -21.62
N ASP A 377 -7.22 14.03 -20.79
CA ASP A 377 -6.98 14.85 -19.60
C ASP A 377 -8.00 14.67 -18.47
N ILE A 378 -9.02 13.80 -18.59
CA ILE A 378 -10.06 13.51 -17.57
C ILE A 378 -9.49 12.95 -16.28
N ASN A 379 -8.48 12.09 -16.41
CA ASN A 379 -7.89 11.38 -15.29
C ASN A 379 -6.38 11.68 -15.17
N GLN A 380 -6.02 12.86 -14.66
CA GLN A 380 -4.61 13.25 -14.44
C GLN A 380 -3.99 12.68 -13.15
N LEU A 381 -4.61 11.66 -12.58
CA LEU A 381 -4.20 11.10 -11.30
C LEU A 381 -2.86 10.35 -11.46
N PRO A 382 -1.91 10.52 -10.52
CA PRO A 382 -0.64 9.80 -10.52
C PRO A 382 -0.85 8.28 -10.73
N ARG A 383 0.04 7.67 -11.52
CA ARG A 383 0.18 6.21 -11.52
C ARG A 383 0.73 5.82 -10.15
N PHE A 384 0.04 4.90 -9.48
CA PHE A 384 0.60 4.25 -8.31
C PHE A 384 1.70 3.30 -8.78
#